data_AF-A0A920LFQ6-F1
#
_entry.id   AF-A0A920LFQ6-F1
#
_cell.length_a   1.000
_cell.length_b   1.000
_cell.length_c   1.000
_cell.angle_alpha   90.00
_cell.angle_beta   90.00
_cell.angle_gamma   90.00
#
_symmetry.space_group_name_H-M   'P 1'
#
loop_
_entity.id
_entity.type
_entity.pdbx_description
1 polymer ?
#
loop_
_entity_poly.entity_id
_entity_poly.type
_entity_poly.pdbx_seq_one_letter_code
_entity_poly.pdbx_strand_id
1 'polypeptide(L)'
;MENTLNLENALYNFTINSKNENDLFPTNGRLYVEGKKYFIDTEVIDQIYDGSMLYTIIHENKEIIVTSESNTFFNFSPVQLFNFFKDDFDIDIDNGDNKSIIVMQK
;
A
#
# COMPACT_ATOMS: atom_id res chain seq x y z
N MET A 1 21.88 -3.85 -13.36
CA MET A 1 21.07 -2.62 -13.24
C MET A 1 20.93 -2.35 -11.75
N GLU A 2 21.54 -1.30 -11.24
CA GLU A 2 21.24 -0.84 -9.88
C GLU A 2 19.78 -0.42 -9.82
N ASN A 3 19.02 -0.92 -8.85
CA ASN A 3 17.66 -0.46 -8.60
C ASN A 3 17.74 1.02 -8.22
N THR A 4 17.28 1.89 -9.11
CA THR A 4 17.28 3.35 -8.98
C THR A 4 16.37 3.87 -7.85
N LEU A 5 15.62 2.99 -7.18
CA LEU A 5 14.76 3.30 -6.04
C LEU A 5 15.26 2.57 -4.79
N ASN A 6 16.41 2.98 -4.26
CA ASN A 6 16.78 2.67 -2.88
C ASN A 6 16.01 3.61 -1.94
N LEU A 7 14.73 3.31 -1.73
CA LEU A 7 13.87 4.07 -0.81
C LEU A 7 14.27 3.76 0.64
N GLU A 8 14.84 4.74 1.34
CA GLU A 8 15.09 4.64 2.79
C GLU A 8 13.77 4.70 3.57
N ASN A 9 12.94 5.69 3.24
CA ASN A 9 11.57 5.82 3.74
C ASN A 9 10.68 6.43 2.65
N ALA A 10 9.38 6.14 2.71
CA ALA A 10 8.40 6.72 1.81
C ALA A 10 7.04 6.86 2.50
N LEU A 11 6.31 7.90 2.10
CA LEU A 11 4.91 8.13 2.48
C LEU A 11 4.09 8.33 1.20
N TYR A 12 3.05 7.51 1.06
CA TYR A 12 2.09 7.60 -0.04
C TYR A 12 0.69 7.82 0.52
N ASN A 13 -0.05 8.76 -0.05
CA ASN A 13 -1.49 8.86 0.18
C ASN A 13 -2.19 8.08 -0.94
N PHE A 14 -3.23 7.31 -0.60
CA PHE A 14 -3.97 6.52 -1.57
C PHE A 14 -5.48 6.61 -1.38
N THR A 15 -6.20 6.30 -2.46
CA THR A 15 -7.63 6.06 -2.46
C THR A 15 -7.89 4.76 -3.22
N ILE A 16 -8.66 3.85 -2.62
CA ILE A 16 -9.07 2.59 -3.26
C ILE A 16 -10.57 2.63 -3.47
N ASN A 17 -10.96 2.40 -4.73
CA ASN A 17 -12.35 2.28 -5.13
C ASN A 17 -12.61 0.84 -5.58
N SER A 18 -13.74 0.26 -5.15
CA SER A 18 -14.19 -1.06 -5.58
C SER A 18 -15.43 -0.92 -6.46
N LYS A 19 -15.54 -1.76 -7.50
CA LYS A 19 -16.79 -1.91 -8.29
C LYS A 19 -17.84 -2.75 -7.56
N ASN A 20 -17.42 -3.54 -6.57
CA ASN A 20 -18.31 -4.32 -5.73
C ASN A 20 -18.76 -3.46 -4.55
N GLU A 21 -20.07 -3.45 -4.28
CA GLU A 21 -20.65 -2.79 -3.11
C GLU A 21 -20.16 -3.50 -1.83
N ASN A 22 -19.40 -2.77 -1.03
CA ASN A 22 -18.93 -3.17 0.29
C ASN A 22 -18.68 -1.89 1.09
N ASP A 23 -19.08 -1.88 2.36
CA ASP A 23 -18.96 -0.74 3.28
C ASP A 23 -17.51 -0.30 3.52
N LEU A 24 -16.54 -1.13 3.16
CA LEU A 24 -15.11 -0.83 3.21
C LEU A 24 -14.63 0.12 2.10
N PHE A 25 -15.42 0.36 1.05
CA PHE A 25 -14.99 1.18 -0.10
C PHE A 25 -15.98 2.31 -0.43
N PRO A 26 -15.50 3.49 -0.86
CA PRO A 26 -14.10 3.84 -1.08
C PRO A 26 -13.34 4.00 0.23
N THR A 27 -12.09 3.53 0.28
CA THR A 27 -11.20 3.74 1.44
C THR A 27 -10.05 4.67 1.06
N ASN A 28 -9.72 5.57 1.97
CA ASN A 28 -8.58 6.46 1.87
C ASN A 28 -7.59 6.09 2.96
N GLY A 29 -6.31 6.28 2.66
CA GLY A 29 -5.30 5.96 3.65
C GLY A 29 -3.92 6.48 3.32
N ARG A 30 -3.01 6.18 4.25
CA ARG A 30 -1.59 6.50 4.17
C ARG A 30 -0.79 5.22 4.26
N LEU A 31 0.16 5.06 3.34
CA LEU A 31 1.14 3.98 3.36
C LEU A 31 2.50 4.56 3.72
N TYR A 32 3.03 4.13 4.86
CA TYR A 32 4.39 4.38 5.30
C TYR A 32 5.24 3.15 5.00
N VAL A 33 6.39 3.33 4.35
CA VAL A 33 7.32 2.23 4.03
C VAL A 33 8.71 2.58 4.55
N GLU A 34 9.37 1.63 5.21
CA GLU A 34 10.76 1.72 5.65
C GLU A 34 11.46 0.37 5.39
N GLY A 35 12.29 0.30 4.35
CA GLY A 35 12.90 -0.94 3.90
C GLY A 35 11.87 -2.03 3.58
N LYS A 36 11.78 -3.06 4.44
CA LYS A 36 10.79 -4.15 4.32
C LYS A 36 9.55 -3.96 5.18
N LYS A 37 9.54 -2.98 6.08
CA LYS A 37 8.45 -2.71 7.01
C LYS A 37 7.45 -1.77 6.38
N TYR A 38 6.19 -1.88 6.78
CA TYR A 38 5.20 -0.90 6.37
C TYR A 38 4.12 -0.69 7.43
N PHE A 39 3.44 0.44 7.31
CA PHE A 39 2.23 0.75 8.03
C PHE A 39 1.20 1.34 7.06
N ILE A 40 0.02 0.73 7.02
CA ILE A 40 -1.17 1.22 6.33
C ILE A 40 -2.11 1.76 7.40
N ASP A 41 -2.44 3.02 7.28
CA ASP A 41 -3.34 3.77 8.17
C ASP A 41 -4.60 4.13 7.41
N THR A 42 -5.75 3.63 7.88
CA THR A 42 -7.07 3.97 7.31
C THR A 42 -8.09 4.23 8.41
N GLU A 43 -9.27 4.71 8.03
CA GLU A 43 -10.34 4.94 9.00
C GLU A 43 -10.88 3.65 9.65
N VAL A 44 -10.93 2.55 8.89
CA VAL A 44 -11.63 1.33 9.32
C VAL A 44 -10.66 0.24 9.80
N ILE A 45 -9.55 0.07 9.08
CA ILE A 45 -8.58 -1.00 9.31
C ILE A 45 -7.15 -0.49 9.13
N ASP A 46 -6.31 -0.78 10.10
CA ASP A 46 -4.87 -0.54 10.02
C ASP A 46 -4.12 -1.84 9.80
N GLN A 47 -3.00 -1.78 9.08
CA GLN A 47 -2.08 -2.90 8.93
C GLN A 47 -0.63 -2.51 9.16
N ILE A 48 0.05 -3.25 10.05
CA ILE A 48 1.47 -3.04 10.35
C ILE A 48 2.22 -4.33 9.99
N TYR A 49 3.30 -4.21 9.23
CA TYR A 49 4.24 -5.29 9.02
C TYR A 49 5.61 -4.88 9.54
N ASP A 50 6.10 -5.62 10.53
CA ASP A 50 7.36 -5.31 11.23
C ASP A 50 8.60 -5.94 10.58
N GLY A 51 8.41 -6.66 9.47
CA GLY A 51 9.46 -7.44 8.80
C GLY A 51 9.38 -8.95 9.08
N SER A 52 8.47 -9.38 9.98
CA SER A 52 8.23 -10.78 10.32
C SER A 52 6.74 -11.09 10.47
N MET A 53 6.03 -10.28 11.25
CA MET A 53 4.61 -10.46 11.59
C MET A 53 3.76 -9.37 10.97
N LEU A 54 2.55 -9.75 10.56
CA LEU A 54 1.50 -8.85 10.13
C LEU A 54 0.49 -8.67 11.27
N TYR A 55 0.21 -7.42 11.59
CA TYR A 55 -0.79 -7.00 12.55
C TYR A 55 -1.91 -6.31 11.79
N THR A 56 -3.14 -6.79 11.93
CA THR A 56 -4.34 -6.15 11.37
C THR A 56 -5.20 -5.67 12.52
N ILE A 57 -5.46 -4.37 12.58
CA ILE A 57 -6.26 -3.72 13.62
C ILE A 57 -7.61 -3.36 13.01
N ILE A 58 -8.69 -3.89 13.57
CA ILE A 58 -10.05 -3.61 13.12
C ILE A 58 -10.67 -2.64 14.12
N HIS A 59 -10.87 -1.38 13.72
CA HIS A 59 -11.27 -0.31 14.64
C HIS A 59 -12.65 -0.51 15.25
N GLU A 60 -13.61 -0.94 14.43
CA GLU A 60 -14.99 -1.20 14.87
C GLU A 60 -15.04 -2.21 16.02
N ASN A 61 -14.30 -3.31 15.88
CA ASN A 61 -14.34 -4.43 16.82
C ASN A 61 -13.28 -4.33 17.93
N LYS A 62 -12.36 -3.36 17.85
CA LYS A 62 -11.19 -3.22 18.74
C LYS A 62 -10.38 -4.52 18.81
N GLU A 63 -10.25 -5.18 17.67
CA GLU A 63 -9.60 -6.47 17.52
C GLU A 63 -8.24 -6.31 16.86
N ILE A 64 -7.26 -7.12 17.29
CA ILE A 64 -5.96 -7.23 16.65
C ILE A 64 -5.76 -8.69 16.24
N ILE A 65 -5.56 -8.89 14.95
CA ILE A 65 -5.23 -10.19 14.35
C ILE A 65 -3.73 -10.19 14.03
N VAL A 66 -3.02 -11.23 14.46
CA VAL A 66 -1.58 -11.39 14.25
C VAL A 66 -1.31 -12.63 13.40
N THR A 67 -0.66 -12.47 12.25
CA THR A 67 -0.33 -13.56 11.33
C THR A 67 1.14 -13.56 10.93
N SER A 68 1.72 -14.75 10.73
CA SER A 68 3.04 -14.91 10.10
C SER A 68 2.96 -15.04 8.58
N GLU A 69 1.76 -15.22 8.03
CA GLU A 69 1.52 -15.27 6.59
C GLU A 69 1.34 -13.85 6.02
N SER A 70 1.81 -13.66 4.79
CA SER A 70 1.67 -12.42 4.01
C SER A 70 0.28 -12.21 3.42
N ASN A 71 -0.72 -13.00 3.85
CA ASN A 71 -2.10 -12.84 3.41
C ASN A 71 -2.68 -11.60 4.11
N THR A 72 -2.57 -10.46 3.45
CA THR A 72 -3.01 -9.16 3.95
C THR A 72 -4.53 -9.03 3.77
N PHE A 73 -5.22 -8.49 4.78
CA PHE A 73 -6.66 -8.22 4.74
C PHE A 73 -7.04 -7.42 3.49
N PHE A 74 -6.27 -6.38 3.29
CA PHE A 74 -6.15 -5.73 2.02
C PHE A 74 -5.33 -6.62 1.12
N ASN A 75 -5.90 -7.24 0.09
CA ASN A 75 -5.13 -7.90 -0.99
C ASN A 75 -4.20 -6.93 -1.78
N PHE A 76 -3.88 -5.77 -1.21
CA PHE A 76 -2.78 -4.90 -1.58
C PHE A 76 -1.69 -5.02 -0.50
N SER A 77 -0.64 -5.79 -0.77
CA SER A 77 0.65 -5.49 -0.17
C SER A 77 1.31 -4.37 -0.98
N PRO A 78 2.22 -3.56 -0.40
CA PRO A 78 3.05 -2.63 -1.17
C PRO A 78 3.75 -3.33 -2.35
N VAL A 79 4.17 -4.59 -2.15
CA VAL A 79 4.74 -5.45 -3.20
C VAL A 79 3.75 -5.70 -4.35
N GLN A 80 2.47 -5.93 -4.08
CA GLN A 80 1.45 -6.05 -5.12
C GLN A 80 1.17 -4.72 -5.83
N LEU A 81 1.18 -3.59 -5.13
CA LEU A 81 1.09 -2.27 -5.76
C LEU A 81 2.26 -2.05 -6.74
N PHE A 82 3.49 -2.40 -6.32
CA PHE A 82 4.69 -2.28 -7.16
C PHE A 82 4.78 -3.32 -8.28
N ASN A 83 4.28 -4.54 -8.07
CA ASN A 83 4.23 -5.56 -9.11
C ASN A 83 3.15 -5.22 -10.15
N PHE A 84 2.03 -4.61 -9.76
CA PHE A 84 1.04 -4.09 -10.69
C PHE A 84 1.65 -3.05 -11.65
N PHE A 85 2.58 -2.23 -11.16
CA PHE A 85 3.32 -1.28 -12.00
C PHE A 85 4.37 -1.95 -12.93
N LYS A 86 4.76 -3.21 -12.69
CA LYS A 86 5.81 -3.87 -13.49
C LYS A 86 5.29 -4.69 -14.66
N ASP A 87 4.15 -5.36 -14.49
CA ASP A 87 3.77 -6.44 -15.42
C ASP A 87 2.76 -5.99 -16.49
N ASP A 88 1.96 -4.94 -16.24
CA ASP A 88 0.83 -4.56 -17.13
C ASP A 88 0.80 -3.08 -17.56
N PHE A 89 1.75 -2.24 -17.12
CA PHE A 89 1.75 -0.80 -17.39
C PHE A 89 3.14 -0.26 -17.67
N ASP A 90 3.28 0.58 -18.69
CA ASP A 90 4.45 1.44 -18.85
C ASP A 90 4.37 2.55 -17.79
N ILE A 91 5.39 2.62 -16.92
CA ILE A 91 5.51 3.66 -15.90
C ILE A 91 6.16 4.89 -16.54
N ASP A 92 5.39 5.96 -16.73
CA ASP A 92 5.95 7.28 -17.02
C ASP A 92 5.99 8.11 -15.74
N ILE A 93 7.16 8.67 -15.43
CA ILE A 93 7.39 9.50 -14.26
C ILE A 93 7.49 10.95 -14.75
N ASP A 94 6.39 11.69 -14.63
CA ASP A 94 6.42 13.11 -14.92
C ASP A 94 7.01 13.85 -13.70
N ASN A 95 8.13 14.51 -13.93
CA ASN A 95 8.83 15.31 -12.93
C ASN A 95 8.37 16.76 -13.04
N GLY A 96 7.14 17.02 -12.63
CA GLY A 96 6.67 18.38 -12.39
C GLY A 96 7.29 18.93 -11.11
N ASP A 97 7.54 20.24 -11.06
CA ASP A 97 8.15 20.93 -9.92
C ASP A 97 7.48 20.51 -8.60
N ASN A 98 8.22 19.75 -7.78
CA ASN A 98 7.87 19.18 -6.47
C ASN A 98 6.87 18.01 -6.41
N LYS A 99 6.46 17.37 -7.53
CA LYS A 99 5.61 16.17 -7.50
C LYS A 99 5.97 15.20 -8.61
N SER A 100 6.37 13.99 -8.23
CA SER A 100 6.41 12.87 -9.17
C SER A 100 5.00 12.32 -9.36
N ILE A 101 4.46 12.45 -10.57
CA ILE A 101 3.18 11.84 -10.94
C ILE A 101 3.50 10.54 -11.67
N ILE A 102 3.01 9.42 -11.15
CA ILE A 102 3.03 8.14 -11.85
C ILE A 102 1.81 8.12 -12.77
N VAL A 103 2.04 8.21 -14.08
CA VAL A 103 0.99 8.11 -15.09
C VAL A 103 0.99 6.68 -15.63
N MET A 104 -0.13 5.98 -15.49
CA MET A 104 -0.31 4.62 -16.00
C MET A 104 -1.11 4.65 -17.30
N GLN A 105 -0.53 4.13 -18.39
CA GLN A 105 -1.19 3.95 -19.68
C GLN A 105 -1.14 2.47 -20.09
N LYS A 106 -2.19 2.01 -20.79
CA LYS A 106 -2.35 0.65 -21.29
C LYS A 106 -1.97 0.56 -22.76
#